data_AF-A0A3L9LU15-F1
#
_entry.id   AF-A0A3L9LU15-F1
#
_cell.length_a   1.000
_cell.length_b   1.000
_cell.length_c   1.000
_cell.angle_alpha   90.00
_cell.angle_beta   90.00
_cell.angle_gamma   90.00
#
_symmetry.space_group_name_H-M   'P 1'
#
loop_
_entity.id
_entity.type
_entity.pdbx_description
1 polymer ?
#
loop_
_entity_poly.entity_id
_entity_poly.type
_entity_poly.pdbx_seq_one_letter_code
_entity_poly.pdbx_strand_id
1 'polypeptide(L)'
;MILLTDIKPLFYINLLFGNPPHVIFNNSFAITKLGSICSLLWSSVFLCYGYKKTLYIVNDANEIRSLILKVFRLFLVLLCIFNNVVVGYYSHKKLCCVTDNLRSYDLATKIGHTGNRRIRYTMWTLVTVRIICCIIVGYTYHLYHEHDFLILFRMIEVACFFLQIDKFMGIVLLLYSRFRHLNELLLTNDVRVNVHVRSDRGLRLQDAWWLHNCLMDAAEILNSTYSMQLLFWITTITVNITSRIYIISEAWSDEYISKFQDKFFTVYDIITLVTLTTICHVTADQANKSGPTIFSSSLAPSRKFGFATENIEVGMYFKLRQLEFSTNGGSIRVNLPLLLSISAGITTFLVILSS
;
A
#
# COMPACT_ATOMS: atom_id res chain seq x y z
N MET A 1 4.20 3.24 19.36
CA MET A 1 4.54 3.01 17.92
C MET A 1 3.60 1.97 17.33
N ILE A 2 3.54 1.79 16.00
CA ILE A 2 2.70 0.73 15.37
C ILE A 2 3.44 -0.60 15.40
N LEU A 3 2.85 -1.62 16.02
CA LEU A 3 3.39 -2.97 16.04
C LEU A 3 2.88 -3.78 14.85
N LEU A 4 3.62 -4.81 14.44
CA LEU A 4 3.17 -5.75 13.42
C LEU A 4 1.84 -6.44 13.83
N THR A 5 1.63 -6.65 15.12
CA THR A 5 0.37 -7.16 15.67
C THR A 5 -0.82 -6.22 15.44
N ASP A 6 -0.60 -4.92 15.31
CA ASP A 6 -1.67 -3.94 15.12
C ASP A 6 -2.28 -4.04 13.72
N ILE A 7 -1.53 -4.54 12.73
CA ILE A 7 -2.02 -4.77 11.36
C ILE A 7 -2.48 -6.22 11.12
N LYS A 8 -2.37 -7.11 12.11
CA LYS A 8 -2.78 -8.52 12.02
C LYS A 8 -4.22 -8.74 11.50
N PRO A 9 -5.23 -7.96 11.91
CA PRO A 9 -6.59 -8.11 11.39
C PRO A 9 -6.70 -7.92 9.88
N LEU A 10 -5.94 -6.97 9.33
CA LEU A 10 -5.91 -6.70 7.90
C LEU A 10 -5.50 -7.94 7.10
N PHE A 11 -4.57 -8.74 7.63
CA PHE A 11 -4.09 -9.97 6.99
C PHE A 11 -5.14 -11.09 7.04
N TYR A 12 -5.85 -11.24 8.15
CA TYR A 12 -6.94 -12.22 8.24
C TYR A 12 -8.13 -11.87 7.35
N ILE A 13 -8.51 -10.59 7.31
CA ILE A 13 -9.59 -10.13 6.43
C ILE A 13 -9.17 -10.33 4.97
N ASN A 14 -7.94 -9.97 4.60
CA ASN A 14 -7.39 -10.27 3.28
C ASN A 14 -7.52 -11.78 2.94
N LEU A 15 -7.18 -12.67 3.86
CA LEU A 15 -7.29 -14.11 3.66
C LEU A 15 -8.72 -14.55 3.32
N LEU A 16 -9.73 -13.97 3.99
CA LEU A 16 -11.13 -14.26 3.76
C LEU A 16 -11.57 -13.93 2.33
N PHE A 17 -11.05 -12.83 1.77
CA PHE A 17 -11.33 -12.36 0.41
C PHE A 17 -10.41 -12.97 -0.66
N GLY A 18 -9.67 -14.04 -0.34
CA GLY A 18 -8.86 -14.78 -1.31
C GLY A 18 -7.48 -14.18 -1.61
N ASN A 19 -7.06 -13.16 -0.87
CA ASN A 19 -5.73 -12.58 -0.99
C ASN A 19 -4.64 -13.53 -0.44
N PRO A 20 -3.34 -13.25 -0.71
CA PRO A 20 -2.26 -14.21 -0.56
C PRO A 20 -2.13 -14.73 0.89
N PRO A 21 -1.65 -15.96 1.08
CA PRO A 21 -1.88 -16.80 2.26
C PRO A 21 -1.07 -16.42 3.50
N HIS A 22 -0.66 -15.15 3.61
CA HIS A 22 0.15 -14.66 4.71
C HIS A 22 -0.70 -14.37 5.93
N VAL A 23 -0.32 -15.00 7.04
CA VAL A 23 -0.83 -14.69 8.37
C VAL A 23 0.33 -14.17 9.22
N ILE A 24 0.04 -13.23 10.12
CA ILE A 24 1.02 -12.76 11.10
C ILE A 24 1.00 -13.71 12.30
N PHE A 25 2.05 -14.53 12.40
CA PHE A 25 2.27 -15.48 13.50
C PHE A 25 3.59 -15.13 14.21
N ASN A 26 3.55 -14.96 15.53
CA ASN A 26 4.72 -14.62 16.35
C ASN A 26 5.58 -13.47 15.79
N ASN A 27 4.95 -12.37 15.36
CA ASN A 27 5.61 -11.19 14.77
C ASN A 27 6.39 -11.45 13.46
N SER A 28 6.03 -12.50 12.71
CA SER A 28 6.58 -12.82 11.40
C SER A 28 5.45 -13.17 10.41
N PHE A 29 5.74 -13.09 9.11
CA PHE A 29 4.82 -13.61 8.10
C PHE A 29 4.98 -15.11 7.96
N ALA A 30 3.87 -15.84 8.02
CA ALA A 30 3.82 -17.28 7.76
C ALA A 30 2.80 -17.59 6.66
N ILE A 31 3.15 -18.50 5.75
CA ILE A 31 2.19 -19.07 4.81
C ILE A 31 1.46 -20.22 5.50
N THR A 32 0.13 -20.21 5.44
CA THR A 32 -0.69 -21.31 5.97
C THR A 32 -1.17 -22.22 4.84
N LYS A 33 -1.24 -23.54 5.09
CA LYS A 33 -1.80 -24.51 4.13
C LYS A 33 -3.25 -24.18 3.80
N LEU A 34 -4.05 -23.85 4.81
CA LEU A 34 -5.43 -23.41 4.64
C LEU A 34 -5.52 -22.16 3.78
N GLY A 35 -4.69 -21.14 4.05
CA GLY A 35 -4.63 -19.94 3.24
C GLY A 35 -4.30 -20.23 1.79
N SER A 36 -3.40 -21.17 1.55
CA SER A 36 -2.96 -21.51 0.19
C SER A 36 -4.10 -22.15 -0.62
N ILE A 37 -4.83 -23.07 0.01
CA ILE A 37 -6.04 -23.69 -0.56
C ILE A 37 -7.11 -22.61 -0.81
N CYS A 38 -7.35 -21.72 0.15
CA CYS A 38 -8.31 -20.62 -0.01
C CYS A 38 -7.95 -19.70 -1.19
N SER A 39 -6.69 -19.27 -1.32
CA SER A 39 -6.25 -18.41 -2.43
C SER A 39 -6.42 -19.09 -3.79
N LEU A 40 -6.17 -20.40 -3.89
CA LEU A 40 -6.40 -21.18 -5.12
C LEU A 40 -7.89 -21.28 -5.47
N LEU A 41 -8.73 -21.59 -4.47
CA LEU A 41 -10.18 -21.66 -4.66
C LEU A 41 -10.74 -20.31 -5.12
N TRP A 42 -10.37 -19.22 -4.44
CA TRP A 42 -10.79 -17.87 -4.83
C TRP A 42 -10.27 -17.47 -6.21
N SER A 43 -9.04 -17.83 -6.55
CA SER A 43 -8.48 -17.60 -7.90
C SER A 43 -9.34 -18.28 -8.98
N SER A 44 -9.74 -19.54 -8.78
CA SER A 44 -10.64 -20.24 -9.70
C SER A 44 -12.00 -19.57 -9.80
N VAL A 45 -12.54 -19.11 -8.67
CA VAL A 45 -13.83 -18.41 -8.62
C VAL A 45 -13.77 -17.07 -9.36
N PHE A 46 -12.69 -16.31 -9.22
CA PHE A 46 -12.49 -15.06 -9.96
C PHE A 46 -12.35 -15.27 -11.47
N LEU A 47 -11.74 -16.39 -11.91
CA LEU A 47 -11.72 -16.75 -13.34
C LEU A 47 -13.14 -17.03 -13.86
N CYS A 48 -13.92 -17.85 -13.15
CA CYS A 48 -15.30 -18.17 -13.53
C CYS A 48 -16.19 -16.92 -13.56
N TYR A 49 -16.04 -16.05 -12.56
CA TYR A 49 -16.74 -14.76 -12.51
C TYR A 49 -16.31 -13.84 -13.65
N GLY A 50 -15.00 -13.72 -13.91
CA GLY A 50 -14.48 -12.92 -15.01
C GLY A 50 -15.04 -13.36 -16.36
N TYR A 51 -15.11 -14.67 -16.59
CA TYR A 51 -15.72 -15.24 -17.79
C TYR A 51 -17.21 -14.90 -17.91
N LYS A 52 -18.00 -15.18 -16.86
CA LYS A 52 -19.45 -14.88 -16.86
C LYS A 52 -19.74 -13.38 -17.01
N LYS A 53 -18.97 -12.53 -16.35
CA LYS A 53 -19.10 -11.07 -16.44
C LYS A 53 -18.74 -10.55 -17.81
N THR A 54 -17.72 -11.13 -18.47
CA THR A 54 -17.38 -10.80 -19.85
C THR A 54 -18.52 -11.14 -20.80
N LEU A 55 -19.10 -12.34 -20.68
CA LEU A 55 -20.27 -12.72 -21.47
C LEU A 55 -21.46 -11.78 -21.25
N TYR A 56 -21.74 -11.43 -20.00
CA TYR A 56 -22.78 -10.46 -19.66
C TYR A 56 -22.52 -9.10 -20.31
N ILE A 57 -21.29 -8.57 -20.19
CA ILE A 57 -20.88 -7.29 -20.79
C ILE A 57 -21.01 -7.33 -22.32
N VAL A 58 -20.67 -8.44 -22.96
CA VAL A 58 -20.80 -8.62 -24.42
C VAL A 58 -22.26 -8.63 -24.86
N ASN A 59 -23.14 -9.29 -24.10
CA ASN A 59 -24.55 -9.38 -24.44
C ASN A 59 -25.34 -8.08 -24.17
N ASP A 60 -24.89 -7.27 -23.21
CA ASP A 60 -25.53 -6.02 -22.78
C ASP A 60 -24.95 -4.76 -23.47
N ALA A 61 -23.88 -4.92 -24.26
CA ALA A 61 -23.20 -3.78 -24.87
C ALA A 61 -23.90 -3.30 -26.14
N ASN A 62 -24.52 -2.12 -26.04
CA ASN A 62 -25.03 -1.39 -27.20
C ASN A 62 -23.92 -0.71 -28.01
N GLU A 63 -22.74 -0.45 -27.41
CA GLU A 63 -21.63 0.26 -28.06
C GLU A 63 -20.28 -0.41 -27.83
N ILE A 64 -19.50 -0.56 -28.91
CA ILE A 64 -18.18 -1.22 -28.93
C ILE A 64 -17.16 -0.50 -28.03
N ARG A 65 -17.20 0.83 -27.94
CA ARG A 65 -16.25 1.60 -27.11
C ARG A 65 -16.46 1.32 -25.62
N SER A 66 -17.70 1.42 -25.17
CA SER A 66 -18.10 1.09 -23.79
C SER A 66 -17.81 -0.37 -23.44
N LEU A 67 -18.00 -1.29 -24.40
CA LEU A 67 -17.64 -2.70 -24.29
C LEU A 67 -16.15 -2.87 -23.99
N ILE A 68 -15.28 -2.31 -24.86
CA ILE A 68 -13.82 -2.43 -24.74
C ILE A 68 -13.36 -1.90 -23.38
N LEU A 69 -13.87 -0.73 -22.95
CA LEU A 69 -13.52 -0.15 -21.65
C LEU A 69 -13.98 -1.03 -20.47
N LYS A 70 -15.20 -1.57 -20.50
CA LYS A 70 -15.71 -2.47 -19.44
C LYS A 70 -14.89 -3.76 -19.35
N VAL A 71 -14.56 -4.40 -20.48
CA VAL A 71 -13.76 -5.63 -20.52
C VAL A 71 -12.32 -5.36 -20.09
N PHE A 72 -11.71 -4.27 -20.57
CA PHE A 72 -10.33 -3.93 -20.22
C PHE A 72 -10.16 -3.62 -18.74
N ARG A 73 -11.11 -2.90 -18.12
CA ARG A 73 -11.13 -2.71 -16.66
C ARG A 73 -11.18 -4.03 -15.90
N LEU A 74 -12.06 -4.94 -16.30
CA LEU A 74 -12.19 -6.25 -15.67
C LEU A 74 -10.88 -7.04 -15.79
N PHE A 75 -10.26 -7.02 -16.97
CA PHE A 75 -8.97 -7.66 -17.21
C PHE A 75 -7.88 -7.11 -16.26
N LEU A 76 -7.77 -5.78 -16.13
CA LEU A 76 -6.77 -5.15 -15.26
C LEU A 76 -6.98 -5.50 -13.77
N VAL A 77 -8.24 -5.51 -13.30
CA VAL A 77 -8.54 -5.89 -11.90
C VAL A 77 -8.19 -7.36 -11.65
N LEU A 78 -8.55 -8.26 -12.56
CA LEU A 78 -8.19 -9.68 -12.46
C LEU A 78 -6.67 -9.87 -12.48
N LEU A 79 -5.96 -9.16 -13.37
CA LEU A 79 -4.51 -9.16 -13.43
C LEU A 79 -3.88 -8.75 -12.09
N CYS A 80 -4.42 -7.70 -11.45
CA CYS A 80 -3.97 -7.28 -10.11
C CYS A 80 -4.17 -8.38 -9.07
N ILE A 81 -5.33 -9.05 -9.08
CA ILE A 81 -5.65 -10.12 -8.12
C ILE A 81 -4.70 -11.31 -8.28
N PHE A 82 -4.53 -11.80 -9.51
CA PHE A 82 -3.64 -12.93 -9.76
C PHE A 82 -2.17 -12.58 -9.49
N ASN A 83 -1.71 -11.41 -9.93
CA ASN A 83 -0.33 -11.00 -9.69
C ASN A 83 -0.05 -10.86 -8.18
N ASN A 84 -1.01 -10.39 -7.39
CA ASN A 84 -0.83 -10.30 -5.95
C ASN A 84 -0.69 -11.69 -5.29
N VAL A 85 -1.47 -12.69 -5.73
CA VAL A 85 -1.33 -14.09 -5.29
C VAL A 85 0.07 -14.62 -5.63
N VAL A 86 0.51 -14.42 -6.86
CA VAL A 86 1.85 -14.80 -7.34
C VAL A 86 2.95 -14.14 -6.48
N VAL A 87 2.89 -12.82 -6.32
CA VAL A 87 3.84 -12.05 -5.50
C VAL A 87 3.89 -12.58 -4.07
N GLY A 88 2.74 -12.91 -3.47
CA GLY A 88 2.69 -13.46 -2.12
C GLY A 88 3.44 -14.79 -1.98
N TYR A 89 3.25 -15.72 -2.91
CA TYR A 89 3.96 -17.00 -2.87
C TYR A 89 5.47 -16.84 -3.11
N TYR A 90 5.86 -16.16 -4.19
CA TYR A 90 7.27 -16.05 -4.57
C TYR A 90 8.07 -15.15 -3.63
N SER A 91 7.44 -14.14 -3.06
CA SER A 91 8.13 -13.15 -2.21
C SER A 91 8.04 -13.46 -0.73
N HIS A 92 7.57 -14.66 -0.35
CA HIS A 92 7.46 -15.04 1.06
C HIS A 92 8.75 -14.84 1.85
N LYS A 93 9.88 -15.35 1.33
CA LYS A 93 11.20 -15.20 1.98
C LYS A 93 11.60 -13.73 2.12
N LYS A 94 11.32 -12.91 1.09
CA LYS A 94 11.58 -11.47 1.10
C LYS A 94 10.75 -10.77 2.17
N LEU A 95 9.47 -11.09 2.27
CA LEU A 95 8.58 -10.55 3.29
C LEU A 95 9.00 -10.96 4.71
N CYS A 96 9.47 -12.18 4.92
CA CYS A 96 10.06 -12.58 6.20
C CYS A 96 11.28 -11.73 6.56
N CYS A 97 12.17 -11.47 5.59
CA CYS A 97 13.32 -10.59 5.80
C CYS A 97 12.91 -9.16 6.18
N VAL A 98 11.85 -8.62 5.55
CA VAL A 98 11.26 -7.32 5.96
C VAL A 98 10.84 -7.36 7.44
N THR A 99 10.15 -8.42 7.88
CA THR A 99 9.75 -8.53 9.30
C THR A 99 10.92 -8.70 10.26
N ASP A 100 11.97 -9.42 9.85
CA ASP A 100 13.15 -9.64 10.67
C ASP A 100 13.96 -8.36 10.86
N ASN A 101 14.08 -7.53 9.81
CA ASN A 101 14.71 -6.21 9.89
C ASN A 101 13.91 -5.26 10.79
N LEU A 102 12.57 -5.24 10.66
CA LEU A 102 11.69 -4.46 11.53
C LEU A 102 11.80 -4.91 13.00
N ARG A 103 11.87 -6.21 13.25
CA ARG A 103 12.03 -6.78 14.58
C ARG A 103 13.39 -6.45 15.18
N SER A 104 14.46 -6.51 14.38
CA SER A 104 15.81 -6.17 14.81
C SER A 104 15.89 -4.71 15.28
N TYR A 105 15.25 -3.80 14.54
CA TYR A 105 15.09 -2.40 14.95
C TYR A 105 14.31 -2.26 16.28
N ASP A 106 13.15 -2.92 16.40
CA ASP A 106 12.29 -2.82 17.58
C ASP A 106 12.99 -3.35 18.85
N LEU A 107 13.75 -4.43 18.73
CA LEU A 107 14.53 -5.02 19.83
C LEU A 107 15.67 -4.09 20.29
N ALA A 108 16.41 -3.51 19.36
CA ALA A 108 17.55 -2.64 19.67
C ALA A 108 17.12 -1.33 20.36
N THR A 109 15.97 -0.78 19.95
CA THR A 109 15.43 0.47 20.49
C THR A 109 14.63 0.30 21.77
N LYS A 110 14.44 -0.95 22.27
CA LYS A 110 13.60 -1.31 23.43
C LYS A 110 12.22 -0.65 23.38
N ILE A 111 11.66 -0.47 22.18
CA ILE A 111 10.36 0.16 22.04
C ILE A 111 9.36 -0.75 22.75
N GLY A 112 8.82 -0.22 23.86
CA GLY A 112 7.90 -0.94 24.72
C GLY A 112 6.78 -1.57 23.90
N HIS A 113 6.38 -2.77 24.29
CA HIS A 113 5.26 -3.54 23.70
C HIS A 113 3.89 -2.85 23.81
N THR A 114 3.84 -1.57 24.18
CA THR A 114 2.63 -0.76 24.23
C THR A 114 2.27 -0.32 22.81
N GLY A 115 1.60 -1.23 22.11
CA GLY A 115 1.02 -0.96 20.79
C GLY A 115 0.19 0.31 20.80
N ASN A 116 0.33 1.13 19.75
CA ASN A 116 -0.44 2.35 19.63
C ASN A 116 -1.89 2.00 19.27
N ARG A 117 -2.74 1.87 20.29
CA ARG A 117 -4.17 1.54 20.14
C ARG A 117 -4.85 2.43 19.11
N ARG A 118 -4.50 3.72 19.01
CA ARG A 118 -5.10 4.65 18.04
C ARG A 118 -4.91 4.17 16.60
N ILE A 119 -3.73 3.68 16.24
CA ILE A 119 -3.45 3.29 14.86
C ILE A 119 -4.06 1.93 14.54
N ARG A 120 -4.10 1.02 15.53
CA ARG A 120 -4.90 -0.19 15.42
C ARG A 120 -6.37 0.15 15.14
N TYR A 121 -6.95 1.11 15.87
CA TYR A 121 -8.30 1.58 15.59
C TYR A 121 -8.41 2.24 14.22
N THR A 122 -7.45 3.06 13.79
CA THR A 122 -7.46 3.65 12.44
C THR A 122 -7.47 2.59 11.34
N MET A 123 -6.66 1.52 11.47
CA MET A 123 -6.64 0.42 10.51
C MET A 123 -7.96 -0.36 10.49
N TRP A 124 -8.52 -0.64 11.66
CA TRP A 124 -9.85 -1.25 11.76
C TRP A 124 -10.93 -0.37 11.14
N THR A 125 -10.93 0.93 11.45
CA THR A 125 -11.89 1.88 10.90
C THR A 125 -11.78 1.94 9.39
N LEU A 126 -10.58 1.99 8.83
CA LEU A 126 -10.38 1.96 7.38
C LEU A 126 -11.00 0.70 6.77
N VAL A 127 -10.64 -0.48 7.26
CA VAL A 127 -11.17 -1.75 6.73
C VAL A 127 -12.68 -1.84 6.88
N THR A 128 -13.22 -1.44 8.04
CA THR A 128 -14.67 -1.44 8.28
C THR A 128 -15.39 -0.49 7.34
N VAL A 129 -14.87 0.73 7.13
CA VAL A 129 -15.43 1.68 6.16
C VAL A 129 -15.41 1.06 4.76
N ARG A 130 -14.32 0.41 4.35
CA ARG A 130 -14.26 -0.26 3.04
C ARG A 130 -15.30 -1.36 2.88
N ILE A 131 -15.47 -2.21 3.89
CA ILE A 131 -16.48 -3.27 3.87
C ILE A 131 -17.89 -2.67 3.81
N ILE A 132 -18.19 -1.66 4.62
CA ILE A 132 -19.48 -0.95 4.59
C ILE A 132 -19.74 -0.34 3.21
N CYS A 133 -18.75 0.34 2.62
CA CYS A 133 -18.85 0.88 1.27
C CYS A 133 -19.14 -0.23 0.24
N CYS A 134 -18.48 -1.38 0.34
CA CYS A 134 -18.74 -2.52 -0.54
C CYS A 134 -20.17 -3.05 -0.39
N ILE A 135 -20.68 -3.15 0.85
CA ILE A 135 -22.06 -3.58 1.13
C ILE A 135 -23.07 -2.58 0.56
N ILE A 136 -22.88 -1.28 0.80
CA ILE A 136 -23.77 -0.23 0.27
C ILE A 136 -23.82 -0.31 -1.25
N VAL A 137 -22.66 -0.42 -1.90
CA VAL A 137 -22.63 -0.50 -3.36
C VAL A 137 -23.27 -1.79 -3.87
N GLY A 138 -22.99 -2.94 -3.25
CA GLY A 138 -23.64 -4.18 -3.63
C GLY A 138 -25.15 -4.16 -3.46
N TYR A 139 -25.65 -3.54 -2.39
CA TYR A 139 -27.07 -3.33 -2.18
C TYR A 139 -27.68 -2.45 -3.28
N THR A 140 -27.05 -1.33 -3.61
CA THR A 140 -27.52 -0.48 -4.73
C THR A 140 -27.47 -1.21 -6.07
N TYR A 141 -26.56 -2.17 -6.25
CA TYR A 141 -26.44 -2.96 -7.48
C TYR A 141 -27.51 -4.06 -7.55
N HIS A 142 -27.87 -4.67 -6.42
CA HIS A 142 -28.99 -5.61 -6.31
C HIS A 142 -30.33 -4.97 -6.66
N LEU A 143 -30.54 -3.70 -6.32
CA LEU A 143 -31.81 -3.02 -6.64
C LEU A 143 -32.07 -2.90 -8.16
N TYR A 144 -31.06 -3.06 -9.01
CA TYR A 144 -31.14 -2.81 -10.45
C TYR A 144 -30.83 -4.00 -11.34
N HIS A 145 -30.08 -4.98 -10.84
CA HIS A 145 -29.73 -6.17 -11.61
C HIS A 145 -30.30 -7.42 -10.97
N GLU A 146 -30.90 -8.29 -11.78
CA GLU A 146 -31.56 -9.52 -11.31
C GLU A 146 -30.57 -10.68 -11.05
N HIS A 147 -29.27 -10.45 -11.18
CA HIS A 147 -28.26 -11.51 -11.14
C HIS A 147 -27.47 -11.54 -9.83
N ASP A 148 -28.04 -12.19 -8.81
CA ASP A 148 -27.46 -12.35 -7.46
C ASP A 148 -26.00 -12.82 -7.47
N PHE A 149 -25.65 -13.74 -8.37
CA PHE A 149 -24.29 -14.23 -8.52
C PHE A 149 -23.31 -13.11 -8.92
N LEU A 150 -23.64 -12.30 -9.93
CA LEU A 150 -22.76 -11.23 -10.40
C LEU A 150 -22.62 -10.12 -9.35
N ILE A 151 -23.68 -9.85 -8.59
CA ILE A 151 -23.69 -8.86 -7.51
C ILE A 151 -22.72 -9.26 -6.40
N LEU A 152 -22.84 -10.48 -5.89
CA LEU A 152 -22.01 -10.98 -4.80
C LEU A 152 -20.52 -10.97 -5.19
N PHE A 153 -20.19 -11.49 -6.36
CA PHE A 153 -18.80 -11.55 -6.80
C PHE A 153 -18.22 -10.20 -7.18
N ARG A 154 -19.03 -9.24 -7.64
CA ARG A 154 -18.60 -7.84 -7.82
C ARG A 154 -18.20 -7.20 -6.49
N MET A 155 -18.98 -7.40 -5.43
CA MET A 155 -18.62 -6.88 -4.10
C MET A 155 -17.30 -7.48 -3.61
N ILE A 156 -17.14 -8.79 -3.77
CA ILE A 156 -15.94 -9.50 -3.34
C ILE A 156 -14.72 -9.07 -4.16
N GLU A 157 -14.85 -8.92 -5.48
CA GLU A 157 -13.80 -8.42 -6.38
C GLU A 157 -13.29 -7.04 -5.93
N VAL A 158 -14.22 -6.10 -5.72
CA VAL A 158 -13.91 -4.73 -5.27
C VAL A 158 -13.22 -4.75 -3.91
N ALA A 159 -13.79 -5.46 -2.92
CA ALA A 159 -13.21 -5.58 -1.60
C ALA A 159 -11.80 -6.20 -1.67
N CYS A 160 -11.65 -7.25 -2.46
CA CYS A 160 -10.38 -7.95 -2.66
C CYS A 160 -9.32 -6.98 -3.19
N PHE A 161 -9.57 -6.30 -4.31
CA PHE A 161 -8.65 -5.34 -4.93
C PHE A 161 -8.15 -4.29 -3.93
N PHE A 162 -9.08 -3.67 -3.20
CA PHE A 162 -8.77 -2.61 -2.26
C PHE A 162 -8.00 -3.09 -1.03
N LEU A 163 -8.37 -4.24 -0.47
CA LEU A 163 -7.68 -4.83 0.68
C LEU A 163 -6.21 -5.18 0.38
N GLN A 164 -5.86 -5.46 -0.88
CA GLN A 164 -4.46 -5.67 -1.29
C GLN A 164 -3.62 -4.41 -1.17
N ILE A 165 -4.18 -3.28 -1.60
CA ILE A 165 -3.53 -1.97 -1.50
C ILE A 165 -3.37 -1.59 -0.03
N ASP A 166 -4.41 -1.80 0.79
CA ASP A 166 -4.33 -1.53 2.23
C ASP A 166 -3.26 -2.36 2.91
N LYS A 167 -3.13 -3.64 2.54
CA LYS A 167 -2.09 -4.52 3.07
C LYS A 167 -0.71 -3.93 2.84
N PHE A 168 -0.43 -3.46 1.62
CA PHE A 168 0.82 -2.80 1.30
C PHE A 168 0.98 -1.49 2.10
N MET A 169 -0.02 -0.61 2.06
CA MET A 169 0.01 0.67 2.79
C MET A 169 0.21 0.47 4.30
N GLY A 170 -0.37 -0.57 4.88
CA GLY A 170 -0.20 -0.93 6.28
C GLY A 170 1.25 -1.23 6.64
N ILE A 171 1.97 -1.99 5.80
CA ILE A 171 3.41 -2.26 6.00
C ILE A 171 4.24 -0.98 5.81
N VAL A 172 3.92 -0.17 4.80
CA VAL A 172 4.63 1.10 4.57
C VAL A 172 4.44 2.07 5.74
N LEU A 173 3.25 2.10 6.36
CA LEU A 173 3.00 2.89 7.57
C LEU A 173 3.79 2.38 8.79
N LEU A 174 4.04 1.07 8.89
CA LEU A 174 4.96 0.52 9.91
C LEU A 174 6.37 1.09 9.73
N LEU A 175 6.87 1.14 8.50
CA LEU A 175 8.17 1.72 8.15
C LEU A 175 8.20 3.22 8.46
N TYR A 176 7.20 3.97 8.01
CA TYR A 176 7.04 5.40 8.31
C TYR A 176 7.15 5.68 9.81
N SER A 177 6.42 4.92 10.63
CA SER A 177 6.41 5.14 12.09
C SER A 177 7.78 4.93 12.72
N ARG A 178 8.59 4.01 12.18
CA ARG A 178 9.95 3.70 12.66
C ARG A 178 10.99 4.68 12.14
N PHE A 179 10.89 5.13 10.89
CA PHE A 179 11.73 6.21 10.38
C PHE A 179 11.50 7.51 11.15
N ARG A 180 10.23 7.85 11.40
CA ARG A 180 9.88 9.00 12.24
C ARG A 180 10.44 8.86 13.65
N HIS A 181 10.25 7.69 14.28
CA HIS A 181 10.79 7.43 15.61
C HIS A 181 12.32 7.54 15.64
N LEU A 182 13.03 7.00 14.63
CA LEU A 182 14.47 7.15 14.51
C LEU A 182 14.89 8.63 14.44
N ASN A 183 14.18 9.44 13.64
CA ASN A 183 14.44 10.88 13.54
C ASN A 183 14.18 11.60 14.89
N GLU A 184 13.13 11.21 15.62
CA GLU A 184 12.85 11.73 16.97
C GLU A 184 13.94 11.32 17.98
N LEU A 185 14.45 10.08 17.91
CA LEU A 185 15.58 9.60 18.74
C LEU A 185 16.88 10.37 18.46
N LEU A 186 17.13 10.72 17.21
CA LEU A 186 18.29 11.51 16.80
C LEU A 186 18.25 12.93 17.38
N LEU A 187 17.06 13.52 17.49
CA LEU A 187 16.84 14.86 18.02
C LEU A 187 16.83 14.91 19.56
N THR A 188 16.44 13.84 20.24
CA THR A 188 16.27 13.81 21.69
C THR A 188 17.56 13.33 22.39
N ASN A 189 17.96 14.01 23.49
CA ASN A 189 19.19 13.70 24.24
C ASN A 189 19.08 12.48 25.18
N ASP A 190 17.89 11.94 25.42
CA ASP A 190 17.60 11.12 26.61
C ASP A 190 17.44 9.61 26.39
N VAL A 191 17.64 9.10 25.18
CA VAL A 191 17.35 7.67 24.91
C VAL A 191 18.60 6.79 24.96
N ARG A 192 18.60 5.91 25.96
CA ARG A 192 19.59 4.83 26.17
C ARG A 192 19.28 3.67 25.23
N VAL A 193 20.11 3.47 24.20
CA VAL A 193 20.01 2.33 23.29
C VAL A 193 20.96 1.23 23.76
N ASN A 194 20.44 0.05 24.06
CA ASN A 194 21.25 -1.11 24.43
C ASN A 194 21.56 -1.93 23.18
N VAL A 195 22.42 -1.41 22.30
CA VAL A 195 23.14 -2.27 21.38
C VAL A 195 24.32 -2.84 22.17
N HIS A 196 24.37 -4.17 22.30
CA HIS A 196 25.45 -5.00 22.85
C HIS A 196 26.37 -4.33 23.90
N VAL A 197 26.09 -4.56 25.19
CA VAL A 197 27.04 -4.47 26.32
C VAL A 197 28.02 -3.29 26.23
N ARG A 198 27.54 -2.04 26.27
CA ARG A 198 28.43 -0.90 26.59
C ARG A 198 27.64 0.37 26.97
N SER A 199 27.51 0.56 28.28
CA SER A 199 27.54 1.83 29.03
C SER A 199 26.47 2.91 28.76
N ASP A 200 26.05 3.54 29.86
CA ASP A 200 25.36 4.82 30.15
C ASP A 200 25.58 6.04 29.20
N ARG A 201 26.00 5.88 27.94
CA ARG A 201 26.17 6.97 26.97
C ARG A 201 25.07 6.92 25.91
N GLY A 202 24.57 8.08 25.49
CA GLY A 202 23.51 8.20 24.47
C GLY A 202 23.85 7.55 23.12
N LEU A 203 22.84 7.41 22.24
CA LEU A 203 22.95 6.80 20.91
C LEU A 203 24.21 7.25 20.14
N ARG A 204 25.08 6.29 19.77
CA ARG A 204 26.27 6.54 18.93
C ARG A 204 25.90 6.64 17.45
N LEU A 205 26.78 7.20 16.62
CA LEU A 205 26.51 7.35 15.19
C LEU A 205 26.37 6.00 14.50
N GLN A 206 27.21 5.05 14.91
CA GLN A 206 27.20 3.69 14.40
C GLN A 206 25.87 2.96 14.70
N ASP A 207 25.27 3.20 15.88
CA ASP A 207 23.97 2.63 16.24
C ASP A 207 22.85 3.24 15.38
N ALA A 208 22.87 4.56 15.19
CA ALA A 208 21.93 5.26 14.31
C ALA A 208 22.01 4.79 12.86
N TRP A 209 23.24 4.61 12.36
CA TRP A 209 23.52 4.10 11.03
C TRP A 209 22.99 2.67 10.86
N TRP A 210 23.28 1.77 11.80
CA TRP A 210 22.78 0.39 11.75
C TRP A 210 21.25 0.32 11.81
N LEU A 211 20.62 1.13 12.68
CA LEU A 211 19.17 1.21 12.79
C LEU A 211 18.52 1.73 11.50
N HIS A 212 19.08 2.77 10.88
CA HIS A 212 18.61 3.27 9.59
C HIS A 212 18.78 2.23 8.49
N ASN A 213 19.93 1.55 8.45
CA ASN A 213 20.21 0.49 7.49
C ASN A 213 19.16 -0.64 7.56
N CYS A 214 18.80 -1.10 8.75
CA CYS A 214 17.74 -2.11 8.92
C CYS A 214 16.40 -1.66 8.31
N LEU A 215 16.01 -0.40 8.54
CA LEU A 215 14.76 0.15 8.00
C LEU A 215 14.82 0.36 6.48
N MET A 216 15.97 0.82 5.97
CA MET A 216 16.21 0.99 4.54
C MET A 216 16.16 -0.34 3.80
N ASP A 217 16.87 -1.36 4.31
CA ASP A 217 16.85 -2.72 3.75
C ASP A 217 15.41 -3.26 3.70
N ALA A 218 14.65 -3.10 4.79
CA ALA A 218 13.24 -3.51 4.84
C ALA A 218 12.38 -2.78 3.79
N ALA A 219 12.56 -1.47 3.63
CA ALA A 219 11.80 -0.67 2.67
C ALA A 219 12.15 -0.99 1.21
N GLU A 220 13.44 -1.20 0.89
CA GLU A 220 13.91 -1.56 -0.45
C GLU A 220 13.46 -2.97 -0.84
N ILE A 221 13.53 -3.94 0.09
CA ILE A 221 13.00 -5.30 -0.14
C ILE A 221 11.49 -5.26 -0.37
N LEU A 222 10.76 -4.44 0.40
CA LEU A 222 9.32 -4.26 0.21
C LEU A 222 9.01 -3.62 -1.15
N ASN A 223 9.71 -2.55 -1.52
CA ASN A 223 9.53 -1.86 -2.79
C ASN A 223 9.82 -2.79 -3.97
N SER A 224 10.95 -3.51 -3.94
CA SER A 224 11.29 -4.47 -5.00
C SER A 224 10.25 -5.59 -5.13
N THR A 225 9.72 -6.09 -4.00
CA THR A 225 8.67 -7.11 -3.95
C THR A 225 7.36 -6.64 -4.59
N TYR A 226 6.94 -5.41 -4.30
CA TYR A 226 5.66 -4.86 -4.78
C TYR A 226 5.79 -3.97 -6.02
N SER A 227 6.99 -3.78 -6.59
CA SER A 227 7.24 -2.85 -7.69
C SER A 227 6.33 -3.05 -8.91
N MET A 228 6.15 -4.30 -9.35
CA MET A 228 5.24 -4.64 -10.46
C MET A 228 3.77 -4.52 -10.04
N GLN A 229 3.45 -4.92 -8.81
CA GLN A 229 2.09 -4.82 -8.29
C GLN A 229 1.65 -3.36 -8.14
N LEU A 230 2.55 -2.46 -7.74
CA LEU A 230 2.32 -1.01 -7.67
C LEU A 230 2.02 -0.44 -9.06
N LEU A 231 2.73 -0.88 -10.09
CA LEU A 231 2.42 -0.50 -11.48
C LEU A 231 0.98 -0.90 -11.81
N PHE A 232 0.63 -2.17 -11.59
CA PHE A 232 -0.71 -2.66 -11.89
C PHE A 232 -1.81 -1.94 -11.10
N TRP A 233 -1.61 -1.68 -9.80
CA TRP A 233 -2.58 -0.92 -9.02
C TRP A 233 -2.76 0.51 -9.54
N ILE A 234 -1.67 1.24 -9.79
CA ILE A 234 -1.73 2.63 -10.27
C ILE A 234 -2.39 2.68 -11.65
N THR A 235 -1.95 1.82 -12.59
CA THR A 235 -2.55 1.75 -13.93
C THR A 235 -4.04 1.40 -13.87
N THR A 236 -4.42 0.41 -13.06
CA THR A 236 -5.83 -0.01 -12.91
C THR A 236 -6.68 1.12 -12.35
N ILE A 237 -6.20 1.81 -11.30
CA ILE A 237 -6.92 2.94 -10.70
C ILE A 237 -7.05 4.09 -11.71
N THR A 238 -5.97 4.46 -12.41
CA THR A 238 -6.02 5.51 -13.42
C THR A 238 -7.00 5.19 -14.54
N VAL A 239 -6.95 3.98 -15.11
CA VAL A 239 -7.88 3.55 -16.16
C VAL A 239 -9.32 3.53 -15.65
N ASN A 240 -9.56 3.06 -14.42
CA ASN A 240 -10.89 3.07 -13.82
C ASN A 240 -11.43 4.50 -13.66
N ILE A 241 -10.62 5.45 -13.17
CA ILE A 241 -11.01 6.85 -13.05
C ILE A 241 -11.36 7.42 -14.43
N THR A 242 -10.44 7.33 -15.39
CA THR A 242 -10.63 7.90 -16.73
C THR A 242 -11.86 7.32 -17.43
N SER A 243 -12.00 6.00 -17.44
CA SER A 243 -13.12 5.33 -18.12
C SER A 243 -14.46 5.59 -17.44
N ARG A 244 -14.51 5.70 -16.10
CA ARG A 244 -15.76 6.05 -15.39
C ARG A 244 -16.16 7.49 -15.63
N ILE A 245 -15.22 8.43 -15.62
CA ILE A 245 -15.53 9.83 -15.94
C ILE A 245 -16.06 9.94 -17.38
N TYR A 246 -15.44 9.22 -18.34
CA TYR A 246 -15.94 9.15 -19.71
C TYR A 246 -17.40 8.65 -19.78
N ILE A 247 -17.70 7.52 -19.14
CA ILE A 247 -19.07 6.96 -19.11
C ILE A 247 -20.06 7.92 -18.46
N ILE A 248 -19.65 8.60 -17.37
CA ILE A 248 -20.48 9.61 -16.69
C ILE A 248 -20.76 10.80 -17.62
N SER A 249 -19.80 11.20 -18.46
CA SER A 249 -19.94 12.34 -19.39
C SER A 249 -20.76 12.03 -20.64
N GLU A 250 -20.73 10.79 -21.14
CA GLU A 250 -21.38 10.39 -22.39
C GLU A 250 -22.88 10.03 -22.21
N ALA A 251 -23.29 9.59 -21.02
CA ALA A 251 -24.65 9.10 -20.79
C ALA A 251 -25.66 10.24 -20.55
N TRP A 252 -26.48 10.55 -21.57
CA TRP A 252 -27.68 11.41 -21.47
C TRP A 252 -28.92 10.70 -20.88
N SER A 253 -28.78 9.47 -20.35
CA SER A 253 -29.92 8.69 -19.83
C SER A 253 -30.22 8.93 -18.34
N ASP A 254 -31.51 8.82 -17.98
CA ASP A 254 -32.10 9.10 -16.66
C ASP A 254 -31.84 8.05 -15.56
N GLU A 255 -30.90 7.11 -15.74
CA GLU A 255 -30.58 6.13 -14.69
C GLU A 255 -29.66 6.74 -13.61
N TYR A 256 -30.27 7.53 -12.73
CA TYR A 256 -29.62 8.21 -11.60
C TYR A 256 -28.77 7.28 -10.73
N ILE A 257 -29.17 6.02 -10.53
CA ILE A 257 -28.49 5.10 -9.61
C ILE A 257 -27.26 4.42 -10.22
N SER A 258 -27.28 4.05 -11.50
CA SER A 258 -26.08 3.56 -12.21
C SER A 258 -24.99 4.65 -12.23
N LYS A 259 -25.38 5.90 -12.50
CA LYS A 259 -24.51 7.08 -12.39
C LYS A 259 -23.98 7.31 -10.98
N PHE A 260 -24.78 7.05 -9.94
CA PHE A 260 -24.34 7.18 -8.55
C PHE A 260 -23.21 6.18 -8.23
N GLN A 261 -23.32 4.93 -8.69
CA GLN A 261 -22.28 3.91 -8.46
C GLN A 261 -20.95 4.29 -9.13
N ASP A 262 -20.98 4.70 -10.39
CA ASP A 262 -19.75 5.07 -11.09
C ASP A 262 -19.11 6.34 -10.49
N LYS A 263 -19.92 7.32 -10.05
CA LYS A 263 -19.42 8.49 -9.30
C LYS A 263 -18.78 8.08 -7.98
N PHE A 264 -19.46 7.25 -7.20
CA PHE A 264 -18.98 6.77 -5.91
C PHE A 264 -17.64 6.05 -6.06
N PHE A 265 -17.56 5.11 -7.01
CA PHE A 265 -16.32 4.38 -7.27
C PHE A 265 -15.20 5.27 -7.80
N THR A 266 -15.50 6.27 -8.62
CA THR A 266 -14.51 7.24 -9.11
C THR A 266 -13.89 8.01 -7.95
N VAL A 267 -14.72 8.54 -7.04
CA VAL A 267 -14.23 9.23 -5.82
C VAL A 267 -13.36 8.30 -4.97
N TYR A 268 -13.80 7.05 -4.82
CA TYR A 268 -13.11 6.07 -4.02
C TYR A 268 -11.74 5.66 -4.60
N ASP A 269 -11.66 5.50 -5.92
CA ASP A 269 -10.42 5.29 -6.66
C ASP A 269 -9.45 6.48 -6.50
N ILE A 270 -9.95 7.72 -6.60
CA ILE A 270 -9.16 8.94 -6.39
C ILE A 270 -8.59 8.97 -4.96
N ILE A 271 -9.42 8.76 -3.94
CA ILE A 271 -8.98 8.74 -2.53
C ILE A 271 -7.90 7.67 -2.32
N THR A 272 -8.08 6.48 -2.91
CA THR A 272 -7.12 5.39 -2.81
C THR A 272 -5.79 5.74 -3.47
N LEU A 273 -5.81 6.34 -4.67
CA LEU A 273 -4.61 6.78 -5.37
C LEU A 273 -3.84 7.82 -4.56
N VAL A 274 -4.54 8.86 -4.09
CA VAL A 274 -3.96 9.94 -3.28
C VAL A 274 -3.35 9.38 -2.00
N THR A 275 -4.05 8.49 -1.32
CA THR A 275 -3.58 7.89 -0.05
C THR A 275 -2.34 7.05 -0.29
N LEU A 276 -2.34 6.20 -1.33
CA LEU A 276 -1.19 5.36 -1.70
C LEU A 276 0.04 6.21 -2.02
N THR A 277 -0.10 7.22 -2.88
CA THR A 277 1.03 8.10 -3.28
C THR A 277 1.53 8.92 -2.10
N THR A 278 0.63 9.41 -1.26
CA THR A 278 0.99 10.22 -0.08
C THR A 278 1.76 9.37 0.93
N ILE A 279 1.28 8.18 1.27
CA ILE A 279 1.95 7.29 2.23
C ILE A 279 3.37 6.92 1.73
N CYS A 280 3.51 6.58 0.45
CA CYS A 280 4.83 6.29 -0.13
C CYS A 280 5.75 7.51 -0.06
N HIS A 281 5.24 8.69 -0.45
CA HIS A 281 6.01 9.93 -0.46
C HIS A 281 6.47 10.35 0.94
N VAL A 282 5.57 10.40 1.93
CA VAL A 282 5.94 10.81 3.30
C VAL A 282 6.86 9.80 3.96
N THR A 283 6.76 8.51 3.62
CA THR A 283 7.68 7.48 4.15
C THR A 283 9.08 7.66 3.58
N ALA A 284 9.19 7.88 2.27
CA ALA A 284 10.46 8.20 1.62
C ALA A 284 11.09 9.48 2.18
N ASP A 285 10.28 10.53 2.35
CA ASP A 285 10.72 11.80 2.95
C ASP A 285 11.24 11.61 4.38
N GLN A 286 10.54 10.84 5.23
CA GLN A 286 11.04 10.55 6.58
C GLN A 286 12.34 9.73 6.58
N ALA A 287 12.49 8.76 5.69
CA ALA A 287 13.72 7.97 5.57
C ALA A 287 14.92 8.84 5.12
N ASN A 288 14.66 9.78 4.21
CA ASN A 288 15.69 10.67 3.64
C ASN A 288 16.05 11.84 4.57
N LYS A 289 15.19 12.17 5.53
CA LYS A 289 15.45 13.19 6.57
C LYS A 289 16.47 12.77 7.61
N SER A 290 16.72 11.47 7.81
CA SER A 290 17.64 10.97 8.83
C SER A 290 19.06 11.50 8.65
N GLY A 291 19.57 11.56 7.41
CA GLY A 291 20.89 12.12 7.10
C GLY A 291 21.03 13.59 7.49
N PRO A 292 20.24 14.51 6.89
CA PRO A 292 20.25 15.92 7.25
C PRO A 292 20.03 16.17 8.74
N THR A 293 19.23 15.33 9.41
CA THR A 293 18.95 15.45 10.86
C THR A 293 20.16 15.09 11.71
N ILE A 294 21.01 14.14 11.28
CA ILE A 294 22.27 13.78 11.98
C ILE A 294 23.32 14.88 11.88
N PHE A 295 23.33 15.63 10.76
CA PHE A 295 24.33 16.67 10.49
C PHE A 295 23.78 18.10 10.66
N SER A 296 22.54 18.26 11.17
CA SER A 296 21.92 19.58 11.30
C SER A 296 22.55 20.40 12.42
N SER A 297 22.38 21.72 12.31
CA SER A 297 22.87 22.66 13.32
C SER A 297 22.13 22.56 14.66
N SER A 298 20.96 21.93 14.69
CA SER A 298 20.04 21.82 15.84
C SER A 298 20.40 20.72 16.85
N LEU A 299 21.44 19.91 16.58
CA LEU A 299 21.96 18.96 17.57
C LEU A 299 22.69 19.68 18.72
N ALA A 300 22.57 19.10 19.92
CA ALA A 300 23.35 19.55 21.07
C ALA A 300 24.87 19.57 20.75
N PRO A 301 25.62 20.60 21.21
CA PRO A 301 27.04 20.76 20.88
C PRO A 301 27.91 19.54 21.21
N SER A 302 27.57 18.81 22.28
CA SER A 302 28.26 17.59 22.72
C SER A 302 28.13 16.42 21.73
N ARG A 303 26.96 16.28 21.07
CA ARG A 303 26.72 15.26 20.03
C ARG A 303 27.36 15.67 18.71
N LYS A 304 27.33 16.97 18.37
CA LYS A 304 28.04 17.51 17.21
C LYS A 304 29.52 17.17 17.23
N PHE A 305 30.18 17.29 18.39
CA PHE A 305 31.59 16.97 18.53
C PHE A 305 31.88 15.46 18.46
N GLY A 306 30.99 14.63 19.03
CA GLY A 306 31.08 13.16 18.93
C GLY A 306 30.81 12.61 17.53
N PHE A 307 29.85 13.17 16.79
CA PHE A 307 29.53 12.76 15.42
C PHE A 307 30.46 13.36 14.36
N ALA A 308 30.98 14.57 14.57
CA ALA A 308 31.96 15.17 13.66
C ALA A 308 33.32 14.45 13.68
N THR A 309 33.62 13.73 14.77
CA THR A 309 34.83 12.89 14.87
C THR A 309 34.59 11.47 14.35
N GLU A 310 33.33 11.04 14.20
CA GLU A 310 32.93 9.72 13.70
C GLU A 310 32.62 9.78 12.18
N ASN A 311 33.61 9.42 11.36
CA ASN A 311 33.57 8.99 9.95
C ASN A 311 32.69 9.75 8.92
N ILE A 312 33.37 10.46 8.02
CA ILE A 312 32.86 11.03 6.75
C ILE A 312 32.06 10.01 5.93
N GLU A 313 32.46 8.73 5.98
CA GLU A 313 31.81 7.61 5.26
C GLU A 313 30.34 7.45 5.64
N VAL A 314 29.97 7.65 6.91
CA VAL A 314 28.59 7.54 7.37
C VAL A 314 27.74 8.68 6.81
N GLY A 315 28.31 9.90 6.75
CA GLY A 315 27.65 11.04 6.11
C GLY A 315 27.43 10.85 4.61
N MET A 316 28.43 10.27 3.92
CA MET A 316 28.29 9.90 2.51
C MET A 316 27.21 8.83 2.31
N TYR A 317 27.14 7.82 3.19
CA TYR A 317 26.12 6.77 3.13
C TYR A 317 24.70 7.36 3.15
N PHE A 318 24.38 8.23 4.10
CA PHE A 318 23.03 8.81 4.19
C PHE A 318 22.68 9.72 3.01
N LYS A 319 23.67 10.37 2.41
CA LYS A 319 23.47 11.22 1.23
C LYS A 319 23.22 10.38 -0.02
N LEU A 320 23.93 9.26 -0.17
CA LEU A 320 23.88 8.39 -1.34
C LEU A 320 22.69 7.42 -1.29
N ARG A 321 22.33 6.93 -0.10
CA ARG A 321 21.26 5.94 0.06
C ARG A 321 19.92 6.60 0.37
N GLN A 322 19.25 7.06 -0.68
CA GLN A 322 17.91 7.65 -0.60
C GLN A 322 16.83 6.61 -0.88
N LEU A 323 15.78 6.59 -0.05
CA LEU A 323 14.62 5.75 -0.26
C LEU A 323 13.73 6.38 -1.32
N GLU A 324 13.42 5.61 -2.36
CA GLU A 324 12.42 5.95 -3.35
C GLU A 324 11.54 4.73 -3.62
N PHE A 325 10.22 4.89 -3.45
CA PHE A 325 9.26 3.90 -3.92
C PHE A 325 9.10 4.04 -5.42
N SER A 326 9.24 2.94 -6.14
CA SER A 326 9.29 2.95 -7.59
C SER A 326 8.67 1.68 -8.19
N THR A 327 8.07 1.84 -9.35
CA THR A 327 7.46 0.73 -10.10
C THR A 327 8.41 0.23 -11.18
N ASN A 328 8.25 -1.04 -11.57
CA ASN A 328 8.96 -1.68 -12.69
C ASN A 328 10.48 -1.38 -12.75
N GLY A 329 11.25 -1.87 -11.77
CA GLY A 329 12.71 -1.70 -11.78
C GLY A 329 13.22 -0.25 -11.72
N GLY A 330 12.36 0.71 -11.35
CA GLY A 330 12.75 2.12 -11.21
C GLY A 330 12.14 3.08 -12.24
N SER A 331 11.34 2.60 -13.19
CA SER A 331 10.82 3.44 -14.30
C SER A 331 9.93 4.59 -13.85
N ILE A 332 9.09 4.39 -12.83
CA ILE A 332 8.15 5.42 -12.35
C ILE A 332 8.25 5.54 -10.84
N ARG A 333 8.55 6.75 -10.34
CA ARG A 333 8.61 7.05 -8.91
C ARG A 333 7.20 7.29 -8.37
N VAL A 334 6.85 6.62 -7.28
CA VAL A 334 5.56 6.77 -6.61
C VAL A 334 5.66 7.92 -5.62
N ASN A 335 5.37 9.13 -6.10
CA ASN A 335 5.45 10.37 -5.33
C ASN A 335 4.29 11.33 -5.67
N LEU A 336 4.21 12.47 -4.97
CA LEU A 336 3.19 13.50 -5.26
C LEU A 336 3.26 14.05 -6.70
N PRO A 337 4.44 14.28 -7.30
CA PRO A 337 4.54 14.62 -8.73
C PRO A 337 3.87 13.62 -9.69
N LEU A 338 3.91 12.31 -9.39
CA LEU A 338 3.18 11.31 -10.18
C LEU A 338 1.67 11.56 -10.14
N LEU A 339 1.12 11.87 -8.96
CA LEU A 339 -0.29 12.20 -8.81
C LEU A 339 -0.66 13.43 -9.65
N LEU A 340 0.19 14.46 -9.67
CA LEU A 340 0.00 15.65 -10.48
C LEU A 340 -0.01 15.29 -11.98
N SER A 341 0.94 14.47 -12.43
CA SER A 341 1.02 14.01 -13.82
C SER A 341 -0.22 13.22 -14.25
N ILE A 342 -0.71 12.30 -13.39
CA ILE A 342 -1.94 11.55 -13.65
C ILE A 342 -3.14 12.50 -13.70
N SER A 343 -3.25 13.44 -12.77
CA SER A 343 -4.36 14.41 -12.75
C SER A 343 -4.38 15.31 -13.98
N ALA A 344 -3.21 15.76 -14.44
CA ALA A 344 -3.06 16.53 -15.66
C ALA A 344 -3.48 15.69 -16.88
N GLY A 345 -2.99 14.44 -16.97
CA GLY A 345 -3.34 13.54 -18.07
C GLY A 345 -4.84 13.24 -18.16
N ILE A 346 -5.50 13.00 -17.02
CA ILE A 346 -6.96 12.83 -16.95
C ILE A 346 -7.66 14.11 -17.41
N THR A 347 -7.23 15.27 -16.91
CA THR A 347 -7.85 16.57 -17.26
C THR A 347 -7.70 16.87 -18.75
N THR A 348 -6.50 16.68 -19.32
CA THR A 348 -6.24 16.86 -20.76
C THR A 348 -7.11 15.92 -21.59
N PHE A 349 -7.23 14.65 -21.20
CA PHE A 349 -8.10 13.70 -21.87
C PHE A 349 -9.57 14.16 -21.86
N LEU A 350 -10.05 14.64 -20.71
CA LEU A 350 -11.43 15.15 -20.61
C LEU A 350 -11.66 16.40 -21.46
N VAL A 351 -10.71 17.33 -21.49
CA VAL A 351 -10.81 18.53 -22.34
C VAL A 351 -10.91 18.14 -23.81
N ILE A 352 -10.02 17.25 -24.29
CA ILE A 352 -10.04 16.75 -25.68
C ILE A 352 -11.36 16.06 -26.01
N LEU A 353 -11.96 15.38 -25.03
CA LEU A 353 -13.21 14.66 -25.24
C LEU A 353 -14.44 15.57 -25.21
N SER A 354 -14.34 16.70 -24.51
CA SER A 354 -15.39 17.72 -24.41
C SER A 354 -15.37 18.77 -25.54
N SER A 355 -14.26 18.85 -26.28
CA SER A 355 -14.08 19.69 -27.48
C SER A 355 -14.50 18.93 -28.73
#